data_AF-A0A2W6C2H9-F1
#
_entry.id   AF-A0A2W6C2H9-F1
#
_cell.length_a   1.000
_cell.length_b   1.000
_cell.length_c   1.000
_cell.angle_alpha   90.00
_cell.angle_beta   90.00
_cell.angle_gamma   90.00
#
_symmetry.space_group_name_H-M   'P 1'
#
loop_
_entity.id
_entity.type
_entity.pdbx_description
1 polymer ?
#
loop_
_entity_poly.entity_id
_entity_poly.type
_entity_poly.pdbx_seq_one_letter_code
_entity_poly.pdbx_strand_id
1 'polypeptide(L)'
;MNSVMVDAPLFLFTSVYRPPAGAAADLRAVADTVSGGIETPYVLCALVASWHPTLRRVLADSDPAARGAIAFTASPEIAPWEPSAVMLLGDAIHTIPPIGGLGGNTAMRDARLLSQQLSSVARGERDLLDAVRDCEAEMRDYGYAAIRAALKDQSLATGRLGALTTRAWFRLCHAVPALRQRTFRRWDAAAAPRPWEHRATAA
;
A
#
# COMPACT_ATOMS: atom_id res chain seq x y z
N MET A 1 4.96 3.80 9.52
CA MET A 1 5.33 3.90 8.10
C MET A 1 4.87 5.27 7.63
N ASN A 2 5.79 6.22 7.47
CA ASN A 2 5.43 7.63 7.31
C ASN A 2 5.39 8.00 5.83
N SER A 3 4.18 8.12 5.29
CA SER A 3 3.88 8.91 4.11
C SER A 3 4.06 10.38 4.47
N VAL A 4 5.13 11.03 4.00
CA VAL A 4 5.30 12.48 4.15
C VAL A 4 5.33 13.09 2.77
N MET A 5 4.20 13.67 2.35
CA MET A 5 4.14 14.38 1.07
C MET A 5 4.45 15.86 1.19
N VAL A 6 5.38 16.34 0.35
CA VAL A 6 5.80 17.74 0.28
C VAL A 6 6.04 18.18 -1.16
N ASP A 7 5.19 19.09 -1.66
CA ASP A 7 5.36 20.20 -2.62
C ASP A 7 6.47 20.20 -3.68
N ALA A 8 6.86 19.03 -4.13
CA ALA A 8 7.54 18.69 -5.36
C ALA A 8 7.08 17.26 -5.72
N PRO A 9 7.07 16.86 -7.00
CA PRO A 9 6.01 15.98 -7.49
C PRO A 9 6.30 14.48 -7.30
N LEU A 10 6.88 13.98 -6.19
CA LEU A 10 7.10 12.54 -5.99
C LEU A 10 7.07 11.99 -4.56
N PHE A 11 6.45 10.81 -4.48
CA PHE A 11 6.60 9.79 -3.45
C PHE A 11 7.35 8.61 -4.04
N LEU A 12 8.38 8.16 -3.35
CA LEU A 12 8.91 6.83 -3.54
C LEU A 12 8.22 5.96 -2.46
N PHE A 13 7.49 4.92 -2.85
CA PHE A 13 7.98 3.63 -2.37
C PHE A 13 8.72 2.87 -3.45
N THR A 14 8.94 3.52 -4.59
CA THR A 14 8.36 3.05 -5.84
C THR A 14 6.84 3.31 -5.81
N SER A 15 6.33 4.30 -6.54
CA SER A 15 4.91 4.35 -6.87
C SER A 15 4.72 5.12 -8.18
N VAL A 16 3.61 4.79 -8.84
CA VAL A 16 3.31 4.94 -10.28
C VAL A 16 3.75 6.28 -10.87
N TYR A 17 4.71 6.23 -11.80
CA TYR A 17 5.06 7.38 -12.64
C TYR A 17 4.37 7.27 -14.00
N ARG A 18 3.53 8.26 -14.33
CA ARG A 18 3.18 8.61 -15.70
C ARG A 18 3.78 9.99 -15.98
N PRO A 19 4.77 10.13 -16.89
CA PRO A 19 5.39 11.42 -17.19
C PRO A 19 4.38 12.44 -17.69
N PRO A 20 4.47 13.73 -17.28
CA PRO A 20 3.73 14.80 -17.93
C PRO A 20 4.17 14.96 -19.40
N ALA A 21 3.27 15.43 -20.25
CA ALA A 21 3.59 15.73 -21.65
C ALA A 21 4.72 16.78 -21.70
N GLY A 22 5.83 16.45 -22.36
CA GLY A 22 7.01 17.32 -22.45
C GLY A 22 8.21 16.88 -21.59
N ALA A 23 8.04 15.96 -20.63
CA ALA A 23 9.12 15.52 -19.74
C ALA A 23 10.35 14.97 -20.49
N ALA A 24 10.16 14.35 -21.66
CA ALA A 24 11.25 13.87 -22.51
C ALA A 24 12.04 15.00 -23.20
N ALA A 25 11.42 16.16 -23.43
CA ALA A 25 12.09 17.33 -23.99
C ALA A 25 12.90 18.07 -22.92
N ASP A 26 12.34 18.22 -21.71
CA ASP A 26 13.05 18.82 -20.57
C ASP A 26 14.26 17.99 -20.14
N LEU A 27 14.16 16.65 -20.19
CA LEU A 27 15.28 15.75 -19.93
C LEU A 27 16.39 15.84 -20.99
N ARG A 28 16.04 16.08 -22.26
CA ARG A 28 17.03 16.29 -23.35
C ARG A 28 17.70 17.66 -23.28
N ALA A 29 16.99 18.69 -22.83
CA ALA A 29 17.56 20.02 -22.65
C ALA A 29 18.65 20.08 -21.55
N VAL A 30 18.64 19.11 -20.64
CA VAL A 30 19.60 18.99 -19.54
C VAL A 30 20.72 17.97 -19.84
N ALA A 31 20.56 17.10 -20.84
CA ALA A 31 21.51 16.03 -21.16
C ALA A 31 21.77 15.97 -22.68
N ASP A 32 22.91 16.50 -23.12
CA ASP A 32 23.34 16.58 -24.53
C ASP A 32 23.58 15.22 -25.22
N THR A 33 23.39 14.09 -24.55
CA THR A 33 23.48 12.77 -25.18
C THR A 33 22.64 11.75 -24.40
N VAL A 34 21.56 11.27 -25.03
CA VAL A 34 20.72 10.19 -24.48
C VAL A 34 20.96 8.95 -25.34
N SER A 35 21.81 8.05 -24.87
CA SER A 35 21.87 6.68 -25.40
C SER A 35 20.81 5.81 -24.72
N GLY A 36 20.29 4.82 -25.46
CA GLY A 36 19.11 4.02 -25.10
C GLY A 36 19.17 3.36 -23.72
N GLY A 37 17.99 3.24 -23.11
CA GLY A 37 17.80 2.79 -21.73
C GLY A 37 17.93 3.97 -20.78
N ILE A 38 16.80 4.54 -20.36
CA ILE A 38 16.79 5.56 -19.30
C ILE A 38 17.38 4.90 -18.05
N GLU A 39 18.67 5.12 -17.78
CA GLU A 39 19.27 4.59 -16.57
C GLU A 39 18.55 5.20 -15.37
N THR A 40 17.86 4.32 -14.62
CA THR A 40 17.08 4.57 -13.41
C THR A 40 17.71 5.53 -12.40
N PRO A 41 19.06 5.66 -12.25
CA PRO A 41 19.68 6.59 -11.31
C PRO A 41 19.38 8.08 -11.60
N TYR A 42 19.42 8.52 -12.87
CA TYR A 42 19.30 9.95 -13.18
C TYR A 42 17.90 10.50 -12.94
N VAL A 43 16.89 9.71 -13.32
CA VAL A 43 15.50 10.04 -13.03
C VAL A 43 15.33 10.10 -11.51
N LEU A 44 15.71 9.06 -10.77
CA LEU A 44 15.61 9.03 -9.31
C LEU A 44 16.25 10.26 -8.65
N CYS A 45 17.46 10.66 -9.08
CA CYS A 45 18.14 11.86 -8.58
C CYS A 45 17.34 13.15 -8.81
N ALA A 46 16.70 13.32 -9.97
CA ALA A 46 15.83 14.45 -10.24
C ALA A 46 14.57 14.43 -9.37
N LEU A 47 13.97 13.25 -9.17
CA LEU A 47 12.75 13.08 -8.37
C LEU A 47 12.96 13.45 -6.89
N VAL A 48 14.16 13.17 -6.35
CA VAL A 48 14.49 13.40 -4.94
C VAL A 48 15.31 14.67 -4.69
N ALA A 49 15.56 15.49 -5.71
CA ALA A 49 16.45 16.66 -5.60
C ALA A 49 16.02 17.66 -4.52
N SER A 50 14.71 17.82 -4.32
CA SER A 50 14.10 18.72 -3.34
C SER A 50 13.92 18.09 -1.95
N TRP A 51 14.28 16.81 -1.77
CA TRP A 51 14.11 16.12 -0.51
C TRP A 51 15.11 16.59 0.54
N HIS A 52 14.80 16.29 1.80
CA HIS A 52 15.70 16.58 2.91
C HIS A 52 17.10 15.95 2.68
N PRO A 53 18.21 16.66 2.95
CA PRO A 53 19.57 16.18 2.69
C PRO A 53 19.85 14.78 3.26
N THR A 54 19.33 14.47 4.44
CA THR A 54 19.45 13.13 5.06
C THR A 54 18.87 12.02 4.19
N LEU A 55 17.69 12.23 3.59
CA LEU A 55 17.04 11.21 2.75
C LEU A 55 17.79 11.05 1.42
N ARG A 56 18.28 12.16 0.85
CA ARG A 56 19.14 12.13 -0.34
C ARG A 56 20.43 11.36 -0.07
N ARG A 57 21.04 11.53 1.10
CA ARG A 57 22.23 10.80 1.52
C ARG A 57 21.97 9.30 1.67
N VAL A 58 20.86 8.92 2.31
CA VAL A 58 20.47 7.49 2.41
C VAL A 58 20.37 6.84 1.03
N LEU A 59 19.76 7.52 0.05
CA LEU A 59 19.67 7.02 -1.32
C LEU A 59 21.01 7.01 -2.07
N ALA A 60 21.91 7.95 -1.78
CA ALA A 60 23.24 8.00 -2.34
C ALA A 60 24.14 6.88 -1.80
N ASP A 61 24.01 6.57 -0.50
CA ASP A 61 24.80 5.57 0.21
C ASP A 61 24.22 4.14 0.05
N SER A 62 23.03 4.00 -0.57
CA SER A 62 22.39 2.70 -0.84
C SER A 62 23.00 2.00 -2.06
N ASP A 63 23.01 0.67 -2.05
CA ASP A 63 23.44 -0.15 -3.19
C ASP A 63 22.71 0.28 -4.48
N PRO A 64 23.45 0.70 -5.53
CA PRO A 64 22.88 1.05 -6.82
C PRO A 64 21.90 0.03 -7.39
N ALA A 65 22.17 -1.27 -7.21
CA ALA A 65 21.32 -2.35 -7.71
C ALA A 65 20.00 -2.48 -6.95
N ALA A 66 19.93 -1.97 -5.71
CA ALA A 66 18.74 -1.99 -4.87
C ALA A 66 17.86 -0.73 -5.02
N ARG A 67 18.27 0.25 -5.85
CA ARG A 67 17.51 1.49 -6.08
C ARG A 67 16.59 1.32 -7.27
N GLY A 68 15.30 1.55 -7.07
CA GLY A 68 14.32 1.41 -8.14
C GLY A 68 13.11 2.30 -7.97
N ALA A 69 12.36 2.41 -9.06
CA ALA A 69 10.99 2.91 -9.10
C ALA A 69 10.12 1.81 -9.76
N ILE A 70 8.98 1.54 -9.15
CA ILE A 70 8.00 0.46 -9.41
C ILE A 70 6.64 1.12 -9.26
N ALA A 71 5.74 0.78 -10.18
CA ALA A 71 4.36 1.22 -10.15
C ALA A 71 3.52 0.18 -9.39
N PHE A 72 2.68 0.64 -8.46
CA PHE A 72 1.71 -0.22 -7.78
C PHE A 72 0.29 0.09 -8.25
N THR A 73 -0.50 -0.95 -8.47
CA THR A 73 -1.93 -0.86 -8.75
C THR A 73 -2.73 -1.29 -7.54
N ALA A 74 -4.00 -0.87 -7.50
CA ALA A 74 -4.99 -1.37 -6.56
C ALA A 74 -6.03 -2.17 -7.33
N SER A 75 -6.47 -3.30 -6.78
CA SER A 75 -7.60 -4.03 -7.36
C SER A 75 -8.88 -3.19 -7.26
N PRO A 76 -9.74 -3.20 -8.29
CA PRO A 76 -11.10 -2.70 -8.14
C PRO A 76 -11.90 -3.63 -7.22
N GLU A 77 -12.97 -3.11 -6.64
CA GLU A 77 -13.96 -3.96 -5.97
C GLU A 77 -14.74 -4.75 -7.03
N ILE A 78 -14.72 -6.07 -6.94
CA ILE A 78 -15.49 -6.95 -7.82
C ILE A 78 -16.72 -7.49 -7.09
N ALA A 79 -17.82 -7.63 -7.84
CA ALA A 79 -19.06 -8.20 -7.34
C ALA A 79 -18.87 -9.68 -6.93
N PRO A 80 -19.69 -10.21 -6.01
CA PRO A 80 -19.68 -11.63 -5.68
C PRO A 80 -19.91 -12.49 -6.93
N TRP A 81 -19.29 -13.67 -6.94
CA TRP A 81 -19.45 -14.68 -8.00
C TRP A 81 -19.97 -15.99 -7.42
N GLU A 82 -20.39 -16.91 -8.28
CA GLU A 82 -20.83 -18.23 -7.84
C GLU A 82 -19.64 -19.06 -7.31
N PRO A 83 -19.73 -19.60 -6.09
CA PRO A 83 -18.66 -20.41 -5.51
C PRO A 83 -18.37 -21.67 -6.31
N SER A 84 -17.08 -22.06 -6.35
CA SER A 84 -16.63 -23.30 -6.98
C SER A 84 -15.52 -23.94 -6.15
N ALA A 85 -14.99 -25.08 -6.59
CA ALA A 85 -13.80 -25.69 -5.99
C ALA A 85 -12.51 -24.88 -6.25
N VAL A 86 -12.58 -23.77 -7.00
CA VAL A 86 -11.49 -22.85 -7.28
C VAL A 86 -11.74 -21.53 -6.55
N MET A 87 -10.74 -21.10 -5.78
CA MET A 87 -10.74 -19.85 -5.03
C MET A 87 -9.44 -19.07 -5.29
N LEU A 88 -9.54 -17.74 -5.23
CA LEU A 88 -8.40 -16.81 -5.28
C LEU A 88 -8.06 -16.28 -3.89
N LEU A 89 -6.78 -16.03 -3.64
CA LEU A 89 -6.27 -15.48 -2.37
C LEU A 89 -5.09 -14.53 -2.58
N GLY A 90 -4.86 -13.64 -1.61
CA GLY A 90 -3.81 -12.64 -1.63
C GLY A 90 -3.93 -11.69 -2.81
N ASP A 91 -2.79 -11.41 -3.45
CA ASP A 91 -2.73 -10.49 -4.58
C ASP A 91 -3.52 -10.98 -5.80
N ALA A 92 -3.85 -12.28 -5.88
CA ALA A 92 -4.67 -12.82 -6.97
C ALA A 92 -6.11 -12.28 -6.96
N ILE A 93 -6.62 -11.86 -5.79
CA ILE A 93 -7.97 -11.31 -5.64
C ILE A 93 -7.96 -9.83 -5.25
N HIS A 94 -7.05 -9.40 -4.38
CA HIS A 94 -6.98 -8.02 -3.91
C HIS A 94 -5.53 -7.55 -3.78
N THR A 95 -4.96 -7.12 -4.91
CA THR A 95 -3.71 -6.37 -4.94
C THR A 95 -3.89 -5.05 -4.19
N ILE A 96 -3.19 -4.92 -3.06
CA ILE A 96 -3.29 -3.74 -2.18
C ILE A 96 -2.00 -2.92 -2.31
N PRO A 97 -2.07 -1.60 -2.58
CA PRO A 97 -0.89 -0.74 -2.57
C PRO A 97 -0.11 -0.88 -1.25
N PRO A 98 1.23 -0.79 -1.23
CA PRO A 98 2.06 -1.08 -0.05
C PRO A 98 2.01 0.03 1.02
N ILE A 99 0.85 0.63 1.22
CA ILE A 99 0.55 1.61 2.26
C ILE A 99 0.04 0.86 3.48
N GLY A 100 0.55 1.21 4.67
CA GLY A 100 0.17 0.55 5.92
C GLY A 100 0.63 -0.91 6.10
N GLY A 101 1.32 -1.51 5.12
CA GLY A 101 1.78 -2.91 5.19
C GLY A 101 0.61 -3.90 5.14
N LEU A 102 -0.50 -3.50 4.51
CA LEU A 102 -1.74 -4.24 4.58
C LEU A 102 -1.74 -5.49 3.69
N GLY A 103 -1.17 -5.43 2.48
CA GLY A 103 -1.23 -6.53 1.51
C GLY A 103 -0.75 -7.89 2.04
N GLY A 104 0.47 -7.95 2.57
CA GLY A 104 1.03 -9.20 3.12
C GLY A 104 0.25 -9.73 4.32
N ASN A 105 -0.23 -8.84 5.19
CA ASN A 105 -1.06 -9.23 6.33
C ASN A 105 -2.43 -9.78 5.88
N THR A 106 -3.04 -9.15 4.86
CA THR A 106 -4.27 -9.64 4.24
C THR A 106 -4.06 -11.02 3.63
N ALA A 107 -2.99 -11.25 2.87
CA ALA A 107 -2.70 -12.56 2.29
C ALA A 107 -2.54 -13.67 3.35
N MET A 108 -1.88 -13.37 4.47
CA MET A 108 -1.79 -14.31 5.59
C MET A 108 -3.14 -14.55 6.27
N ARG A 109 -3.98 -13.51 6.36
CA ARG A 109 -5.35 -13.60 6.86
C ARG A 109 -6.20 -14.53 5.98
N ASP A 110 -6.09 -14.41 4.66
CA ASP A 110 -6.77 -15.29 3.69
C ASP A 110 -6.38 -16.75 3.91
N ALA A 111 -5.07 -17.02 3.97
CA ALA A 111 -4.55 -18.38 4.11
C ALA A 111 -5.04 -19.02 5.41
N ARG A 112 -5.08 -18.25 6.50
CA ARG A 112 -5.60 -18.71 7.79
C ARG A 112 -7.09 -19.01 7.73
N LEU A 113 -7.90 -18.10 7.17
CA LEU A 113 -9.35 -18.29 7.06
C LEU A 113 -9.66 -19.53 6.22
N LEU A 114 -9.02 -19.65 5.05
CA LEU A 114 -9.21 -20.79 4.17
C LEU A 114 -8.81 -22.11 4.86
N SER A 115 -7.68 -22.13 5.57
CA SER A 115 -7.24 -23.32 6.30
C SER A 115 -8.25 -23.77 7.35
N GLN A 116 -8.88 -22.83 8.08
CA GLN A 116 -9.92 -23.14 9.06
C GLN A 116 -11.18 -23.70 8.40
N GLN A 117 -11.62 -23.10 7.29
CA GLN A 117 -12.80 -23.55 6.55
C GLN A 117 -12.58 -24.94 5.95
N LEU A 118 -11.46 -25.18 5.26
CA LEU A 118 -11.13 -26.50 4.71
C LEU A 118 -10.96 -27.57 5.80
N SER A 119 -10.42 -27.21 6.97
CA SER A 119 -10.35 -28.15 8.10
C SER A 119 -11.73 -28.56 8.59
N SER A 120 -12.70 -27.65 8.64
CA SER A 120 -14.08 -27.97 9.02
C SER A 120 -14.77 -28.88 7.98
N VAL A 121 -14.51 -28.66 6.69
CA VAL A 121 -15.00 -29.52 5.60
C VAL A 121 -14.39 -30.91 5.70
N ALA A 122 -13.08 -31.02 5.95
CA ALA A 122 -12.40 -32.29 6.13
C ALA A 122 -12.92 -33.10 7.33
N ARG A 123 -13.42 -32.43 8.37
CA ARG A 123 -14.10 -33.06 9.53
C ARG A 123 -15.58 -33.39 9.27
N GLY A 124 -16.12 -33.05 8.11
CA GLY A 124 -17.53 -33.26 7.78
C GLY A 124 -18.50 -32.30 8.48
N GLU A 125 -17.99 -31.19 9.03
CA GLU A 125 -18.80 -30.20 9.75
C GLU A 125 -19.53 -29.23 8.80
N ARG A 126 -19.04 -29.09 7.56
CA ARG A 126 -19.54 -28.15 6.54
C ARG A 126 -19.43 -28.75 5.14
N ASP A 127 -20.34 -28.32 4.26
CA ASP A 127 -20.20 -28.54 2.81
C ASP A 127 -19.07 -27.66 2.24
N LEU A 128 -18.39 -28.15 1.21
CA LEU A 128 -17.27 -27.45 0.58
C LEU A 128 -17.70 -26.11 -0.02
N LEU A 129 -18.78 -26.07 -0.78
CA LEU A 129 -19.19 -24.86 -1.52
C LEU A 129 -19.74 -23.80 -0.57
N ASP A 130 -20.41 -24.21 0.51
CA ASP A 130 -20.82 -23.29 1.57
C ASP A 130 -19.62 -22.68 2.30
N ALA A 131 -18.61 -23.50 2.61
CA ALA A 131 -17.38 -23.03 3.24
C ALA A 131 -16.59 -22.06 2.33
N VAL A 132 -16.53 -22.33 1.02
CA VAL A 132 -15.94 -21.41 0.03
C VAL A 132 -16.73 -20.11 -0.04
N ARG A 133 -18.07 -20.17 -0.13
CA ARG A 133 -18.94 -18.99 -0.19
C ARG A 133 -18.69 -18.03 0.97
N ASP A 134 -18.67 -18.56 2.19
CA ASP A 134 -18.41 -17.81 3.41
C ASP A 134 -17.00 -17.21 3.41
N CYS A 135 -16.00 -18.01 3.01
CA CYS A 135 -14.62 -17.58 2.96
C CYS A 135 -14.41 -16.42 1.97
N GLU A 136 -14.96 -16.52 0.76
CA GLU A 136 -14.90 -15.46 -0.24
C GLU A 136 -15.60 -14.18 0.22
N ALA A 137 -16.75 -14.29 0.89
CA ALA A 137 -17.48 -13.14 1.39
C ALA A 137 -16.67 -12.36 2.43
N GLU A 138 -16.07 -13.06 3.40
CA GLU A 138 -15.18 -12.45 4.39
C GLU A 138 -13.94 -11.82 3.74
N MET A 139 -13.27 -12.55 2.83
CA MET A 139 -12.09 -12.07 2.11
C MET A 139 -12.35 -10.78 1.34
N ARG A 140 -13.46 -10.71 0.60
CA ARG A 140 -13.86 -9.48 -0.11
C ARG A 140 -14.07 -8.32 0.86
N ASP A 141 -14.75 -8.55 1.98
CA ASP A 141 -15.05 -7.48 2.93
C ASP A 141 -13.77 -6.86 3.53
N TYR A 142 -12.89 -7.67 4.15
CA TYR A 142 -11.66 -7.11 4.73
C TYR A 142 -10.62 -6.72 3.68
N GLY A 143 -10.54 -7.42 2.54
CA GLY A 143 -9.63 -7.09 1.45
C GLY A 143 -9.94 -5.72 0.86
N TYR A 144 -11.21 -5.45 0.55
CA TYR A 144 -11.62 -4.14 0.03
C TYR A 144 -11.53 -3.04 1.09
N ALA A 145 -11.80 -3.35 2.36
CA ALA A 145 -11.54 -2.40 3.44
C ALA A 145 -10.06 -1.99 3.52
N ALA A 146 -9.14 -2.93 3.33
CA ALA A 146 -7.70 -2.66 3.27
C ALA A 146 -7.32 -1.81 2.05
N ILE A 147 -7.89 -2.09 0.86
CA ILE A 147 -7.68 -1.26 -0.34
C ILE A 147 -8.15 0.18 -0.10
N ARG A 148 -9.36 0.37 0.42
CA ARG A 148 -9.91 1.71 0.72
C ARG A 148 -9.04 2.47 1.72
N ALA A 149 -8.53 1.79 2.76
CA ALA A 149 -7.63 2.40 3.73
C ALA A 149 -6.31 2.82 3.07
N ALA A 150 -5.68 1.94 2.28
CA ALA A 150 -4.43 2.23 1.58
C ALA A 150 -4.55 3.43 0.62
N LEU A 151 -5.65 3.50 -0.16
CA LEU A 151 -5.91 4.59 -1.10
C LEU A 151 -6.22 5.91 -0.40
N LYS A 152 -6.98 5.87 0.71
CA LYS A 152 -7.26 7.07 1.51
C LYS A 152 -5.97 7.66 2.05
N ASP A 153 -5.10 6.84 2.62
CA ASP A 153 -3.83 7.28 3.19
C ASP A 153 -2.87 7.81 2.12
N GLN A 154 -2.92 7.26 0.89
CA GLN A 154 -2.19 7.78 -0.27
C GLN A 154 -2.62 9.20 -0.67
N SER A 155 -3.89 9.55 -0.47
CA SER A 155 -4.48 10.82 -0.96
C SER A 155 -4.19 12.05 -0.09
N LEU A 156 -3.66 11.89 1.13
CA LEU A 156 -3.70 12.91 2.18
C LEU A 156 -2.85 14.18 1.97
N ALA A 157 -2.10 14.32 0.87
CA ALA A 157 -1.28 15.53 0.70
C ALA A 157 -0.92 15.85 -0.76
N THR A 158 -1.91 15.91 -1.65
CA THR A 158 -1.68 16.38 -3.03
C THR A 158 -1.70 17.92 -3.10
N GLY A 159 -0.61 18.53 -3.59
CA GLY A 159 -0.52 19.95 -3.96
C GLY A 159 0.03 20.91 -2.88
N ARG A 160 0.46 22.11 -3.33
CA ARG A 160 1.18 23.14 -2.55
C ARG A 160 0.53 23.56 -1.23
N LEU A 161 -0.77 23.78 -1.28
CA LEU A 161 -1.52 24.14 -0.07
C LEU A 161 -1.69 22.93 0.86
N GLY A 162 -1.87 21.73 0.29
CA GLY A 162 -2.04 20.49 1.04
C GLY A 162 -0.79 20.10 1.83
N ALA A 163 0.41 20.30 1.29
CA ALA A 163 1.60 19.97 2.07
C ALA A 163 1.94 21.05 3.12
N LEU A 164 1.65 22.32 2.87
CA LEU A 164 1.81 23.36 3.89
C LEU A 164 0.91 23.10 5.09
N THR A 165 -0.37 22.75 4.87
CA THR A 165 -1.31 22.41 5.94
C THR A 165 -0.87 21.15 6.67
N THR A 166 -0.46 20.12 5.94
CA THR A 166 0.04 18.86 6.50
C THR A 166 1.30 19.08 7.34
N ARG A 167 2.26 19.90 6.87
CA ARG A 167 3.46 20.28 7.63
C ARG A 167 3.12 21.04 8.89
N ALA A 168 2.22 22.02 8.80
CA ALA A 168 1.76 22.77 9.98
C ALA A 168 1.08 21.84 11.00
N TRP A 169 0.24 20.92 10.53
CA TRP A 169 -0.42 19.92 11.35
C TRP A 169 0.57 18.98 12.06
N PHE A 170 1.57 18.46 11.35
CA PHE A 170 2.59 17.60 11.96
C PHE A 170 3.48 18.37 12.95
N ARG A 171 3.80 19.64 12.68
CA ARG A 171 4.50 20.50 13.65
C ARG A 171 3.67 20.70 14.92
N LEU A 172 2.36 20.91 14.76
CA LEU A 172 1.43 21.02 15.88
C LEU A 172 1.35 19.70 16.68
N CYS A 173 1.25 18.55 16.00
CA CYS A 173 1.30 17.24 16.64
C CYS A 173 2.63 17.02 17.39
N HIS A 174 3.75 17.46 16.84
CA HIS A 174 5.05 17.36 17.51
C HIS A 174 5.09 18.22 18.79
N ALA A 175 4.51 19.42 18.75
CA ALA A 175 4.48 20.33 19.90
C ALA A 175 3.45 19.94 20.97
N VAL A 176 2.35 19.28 20.61
CA VAL A 176 1.24 18.94 21.51
C VAL A 176 1.07 17.41 21.61
N PRO A 177 1.64 16.76 22.64
CA PRO A 177 1.60 15.30 22.79
C PRO A 177 0.18 14.70 22.83
N ALA A 178 -0.77 15.39 23.46
CA ALA A 178 -2.18 14.95 23.51
C ALA A 178 -2.82 14.93 22.11
N LEU A 179 -2.49 15.89 21.25
CA LEU A 179 -2.96 15.95 19.88
C LEU A 179 -2.35 14.80 19.06
N ARG A 180 -1.03 14.57 19.18
CA ARG A 180 -0.36 13.43 18.55
C ARG A 180 -1.00 12.10 18.95
N GLN A 181 -1.21 11.89 20.24
CA GLN A 181 -1.83 10.67 20.74
C GLN A 181 -3.23 10.46 20.18
N ARG A 182 -4.02 11.53 20.01
CA ARG A 182 -5.36 11.46 19.43
C ARG A 182 -5.33 11.18 17.92
N THR A 183 -4.44 11.85 17.19
CA THR A 183 -4.30 11.74 15.73
C THR A 183 -3.81 10.36 15.30
N PHE A 184 -2.86 9.76 16.03
CA PHE A 184 -2.28 8.46 15.66
C PHE A 184 -2.83 7.29 16.49
N ARG A 185 -3.92 7.49 17.25
CA ARG A 185 -4.46 6.46 18.16
C ARG A 185 -5.00 5.23 17.43
N ARG A 186 -5.56 5.41 16.23
CA ARG A 186 -6.29 4.39 15.45
C ARG A 186 -5.66 4.22 14.08
N TRP A 187 -4.47 3.63 14.06
CA TRP A 187 -3.75 3.26 12.85
C TRP A 187 -4.03 1.80 12.43
N ASP A 188 -4.67 1.03 13.32
CA ASP A 188 -4.92 -0.39 13.23
C ASP A 188 -6.37 -0.72 12.84
N ALA A 189 -7.23 0.28 12.58
CA ALA A 189 -8.65 0.03 12.31
C ALA A 189 -8.89 -0.90 11.11
N ALA A 190 -8.07 -0.79 10.05
CA ALA A 190 -8.09 -1.71 8.91
C ALA A 190 -7.54 -3.11 9.25
N ALA A 191 -6.73 -3.21 10.29
CA ALA A 191 -6.14 -4.43 10.82
C ALA A 191 -6.91 -4.96 12.06
N ALA A 192 -8.09 -4.42 12.36
CA ALA A 192 -8.85 -4.81 13.53
C ALA A 192 -9.18 -6.31 13.49
N PRO A 193 -9.00 -7.03 14.62
CA PRO A 193 -9.32 -8.44 14.68
C PRO A 193 -10.79 -8.71 14.37
N ARG A 194 -11.06 -9.79 13.65
CA ARG A 194 -12.44 -10.23 13.37
C ARG A 194 -12.89 -11.32 14.33
N PRO A 195 -14.21 -11.48 14.53
CA PRO A 195 -14.74 -12.41 15.54
C PRO A 195 -14.25 -13.86 15.40
N TRP A 196 -13.94 -14.31 14.17
CA TRP A 196 -13.41 -15.65 13.92
C TRP A 196 -11.91 -15.78 14.27
N GLU A 197 -11.15 -14.69 14.28
CA GLU A 197 -9.71 -14.72 14.55
C GLU A 197 -9.39 -14.99 16.02
N HIS A 198 -10.29 -14.58 16.91
CA HIS A 198 -10.18 -14.80 18.35
C HIS A 198 -10.41 -16.26 18.78
N ARG A 199 -10.98 -17.12 17.91
CA ARG A 199 -11.37 -18.49 18.30
C ARG A 199 -10.22 -19.50 18.34
N ALA A 200 -8.99 -19.09 18.06
CA ALA A 200 -7.89 -20.03 17.82
C ALA A 200 -6.93 -20.27 19.01
N THR A 201 -7.22 -19.74 20.20
CA THR A 201 -6.42 -20.05 21.40
C THR A 201 -6.88 -21.31 22.15
N ALA A 202 -7.81 -22.08 21.58
CA ALA A 202 -8.27 -23.36 22.15
C ALA A 202 -8.04 -24.49 21.14
N ALA A 203 -6.79 -24.91 20.98
CA ALA A 203 -6.40 -26.18 20.38
C ALA A 203 -5.12 -26.66 21.05
#